data_AF-A0A9N9N3Y2-F1
#
_entry.id   AF-A0A9N9N3Y2-F1
#
_cell.length_a   1.000
_cell.length_b   1.000
_cell.length_c   1.000
_cell.angle_alpha   90.00
_cell.angle_beta   90.00
_cell.angle_gamma   90.00
#
_symmetry.space_group_name_H-M   'P 1'
#
loop_
_entity.id
_entity.type
_entity.pdbx_description
1 polymer ?
#
loop_
_entity_poly.entity_id
_entity_poly.type
_entity_poly.pdbx_seq_one_letter_code
_entity_poly.pdbx_strand_id
1 'polypeptide(L)'
;KVNIIKPNESKKSTELPVLSTPTPLATISPLPPIEDKWRIWPPDLRYAICRPKIYIYKIPPEIQIDEFQKQRCIFSKYNVELILYNQLSTVNSSLYKLYITEKPEEADLFYIPFFGSCYLFNCWIKNNWNEKEKCQRNIDQKFRRYNTIIIPSSTPILNIFRLNPHQFVDKTGSPRGRNIKGIFRGSYANTNVTDIYSDGIKHVIFNGLKGLPGWNIEESSDREEYSRLLARTKYGLTSSEWTLDTTRIWEYLSFGVVPIVIDDGIIKPFEDDVDWDSMIVRVRRSEFHRISEILDAISEDEYQKKRKRVWLIGRYMVINNGCAWHFIVRSFCRMLKMVNQEVIDIEGYTHFSI
;
A
#
# COMPACT_ATOMS: atom_id res chain seq x y z
N LYS A 1 70.09 -38.23 -43.61
CA LYS A 1 70.61 -36.91 -43.16
C LYS A 1 69.50 -36.21 -42.39
N VAL A 2 69.74 -35.94 -41.11
CA VAL A 2 69.00 -34.96 -40.30
C VAL A 2 69.04 -33.60 -41.01
N ASN A 3 67.99 -32.79 -40.92
CA ASN A 3 68.16 -31.38 -40.55
C ASN A 3 66.86 -30.69 -40.15
N ILE A 4 66.89 -30.29 -38.88
CA ILE A 4 66.09 -29.28 -38.20
C ILE A 4 66.24 -27.94 -38.94
N ILE A 5 65.14 -27.23 -39.17
CA ILE A 5 65.17 -25.80 -39.52
C ILE A 5 64.57 -25.03 -38.35
N LYS A 6 65.41 -24.18 -37.76
CA LYS A 6 65.09 -23.21 -36.71
C LYS A 6 64.52 -21.90 -37.32
N PRO A 7 63.85 -21.07 -36.51
CA PRO A 7 62.92 -20.04 -36.95
C PRO A 7 63.63 -18.77 -37.40
N ASN A 8 62.98 -17.97 -38.26
CA ASN A 8 63.40 -16.59 -38.49
C ASN A 8 62.21 -15.63 -38.42
N GLU A 9 62.43 -14.58 -37.65
CA GLU A 9 61.54 -13.49 -37.32
C GLU A 9 61.24 -12.61 -38.53
N SER A 10 60.02 -12.07 -38.60
CA SER A 10 59.77 -10.62 -38.52
C SER A 10 58.35 -10.27 -38.96
N LYS A 11 57.72 -9.45 -38.13
CA LYS A 11 56.33 -9.03 -38.17
C LYS A 11 56.00 -8.28 -39.48
N LYS A 12 54.91 -8.68 -40.13
CA LYS A 12 54.15 -7.81 -41.05
C LYS A 12 52.87 -7.34 -40.37
N SER A 13 52.61 -6.06 -40.59
CA SER A 13 51.56 -5.20 -40.06
C SER A 13 50.13 -5.72 -40.27
N THR A 14 49.32 -5.45 -39.25
CA THR A 14 47.86 -5.49 -39.16
C THR A 14 47.11 -4.90 -40.36
N GLU A 15 46.10 -5.62 -40.85
CA GLU A 15 44.84 -5.04 -41.32
C GLU A 15 43.72 -5.56 -40.41
N LEU A 16 43.06 -4.64 -39.71
CA LEU A 16 41.84 -4.89 -38.93
C LEU A 16 40.68 -5.17 -39.90
N PRO A 17 39.75 -6.08 -39.57
CA PRO A 17 38.56 -6.27 -40.39
C PRO A 17 37.75 -4.99 -40.44
N VAL A 18 37.39 -4.56 -41.65
CA VAL A 18 36.51 -3.41 -41.90
C VAL A 18 35.23 -3.60 -41.10
N LEU A 19 34.98 -2.67 -40.18
CA LEU A 19 33.75 -2.60 -39.40
C LEU A 19 32.58 -2.40 -40.38
N SER A 20 31.76 -3.43 -40.56
CA SER A 20 30.51 -3.34 -41.30
C SER A 20 29.68 -2.20 -40.74
N THR A 21 29.16 -1.35 -41.63
CA THR A 21 28.25 -0.26 -41.28
C THR A 21 27.14 -0.77 -40.37
N PRO A 22 26.80 -0.04 -39.28
CA PRO A 22 25.72 -0.47 -38.39
C PRO A 22 24.44 -0.55 -39.21
N THR A 23 23.83 -1.73 -39.24
CA THR A 23 22.49 -1.94 -39.77
C THR A 23 21.57 -0.90 -39.12
N PRO A 24 20.74 -0.15 -39.89
CA PRO A 24 19.79 0.77 -39.30
C PRO A 24 18.98 0.00 -38.25
N LEU A 25 18.97 0.48 -37.00
CA LEU A 25 18.11 -0.07 -35.96
C LEU A 25 16.71 -0.21 -36.55
N ALA A 26 16.22 -1.44 -36.63
CA ALA A 26 14.88 -1.72 -37.14
C ALA A 26 13.91 -0.78 -36.41
N THR A 27 13.26 0.10 -37.17
CA THR A 27 12.27 1.03 -36.64
C THR A 27 11.06 0.20 -36.23
N ILE A 28 11.03 -0.18 -34.95
CA ILE A 28 9.89 -0.86 -34.35
C ILE A 28 8.70 0.09 -34.47
N SER A 29 7.69 -0.31 -35.26
CA SER A 29 6.45 0.44 -35.36
C SER A 29 5.76 0.44 -34.00
N PRO A 30 5.17 1.57 -33.55
CA PRO A 30 4.43 1.59 -32.29
C PRO A 30 3.26 0.60 -32.37
N LEU A 31 3.02 -0.11 -31.25
CA LEU A 31 1.84 -0.94 -31.11
C LEU A 31 0.56 -0.10 -31.29
N PRO A 32 -0.52 -0.68 -31.85
CA PRO A 32 -1.82 0.01 -31.89
C PRO A 32 -2.26 0.38 -30.46
N PRO A 33 -2.99 1.50 -30.29
CA PRO A 33 -3.51 1.88 -28.98
C PRO A 33 -4.46 0.81 -28.45
N ILE A 34 -4.38 0.53 -27.15
CA ILE A 34 -5.25 -0.44 -26.48
C ILE A 34 -6.72 0.02 -26.61
N GLU A 35 -7.54 -0.74 -27.32
CA GLU A 35 -8.95 -0.41 -27.57
C GLU A 35 -9.81 -0.52 -26.29
N ASP A 36 -9.51 -1.53 -25.47
CA ASP A 36 -10.11 -1.74 -24.16
C ASP A 36 -9.56 -0.73 -23.14
N LYS A 37 -10.17 0.45 -23.06
CA LYS A 37 -9.69 1.52 -22.16
C LYS A 37 -9.70 1.16 -20.67
N TRP A 38 -10.46 0.14 -20.26
CA TRP A 38 -10.42 -0.43 -18.91
C TRP A 38 -9.12 -1.23 -18.63
N ARG A 39 -8.40 -1.65 -19.69
CA ARG A 39 -7.07 -2.29 -19.61
C ARG A 39 -5.92 -1.29 -19.50
N ILE A 40 -6.19 0.00 -19.75
CA ILE A 40 -5.21 1.06 -19.56
C ILE A 40 -5.20 1.45 -18.09
N TRP A 41 -4.05 1.33 -17.43
CA TRP A 41 -3.91 1.66 -16.01
C TRP A 41 -3.29 3.05 -15.78
N PRO A 42 -3.78 3.88 -14.83
CA PRO A 42 -4.95 3.63 -13.98
C PRO A 42 -6.24 3.62 -14.81
N PRO A 43 -7.21 2.74 -14.46
CA PRO A 43 -8.46 2.71 -15.19
C PRO A 43 -9.10 4.08 -14.98
N ASP A 44 -9.54 4.69 -16.07
CA ASP A 44 -10.33 5.89 -15.95
C ASP A 44 -11.67 5.50 -15.33
N LEU A 45 -12.12 6.25 -14.32
CA LEU A 45 -13.36 6.00 -13.59
C LEU A 45 -14.59 5.88 -14.50
N ARG A 46 -14.53 6.46 -15.72
CA ARG A 46 -15.54 6.32 -16.78
C ARG A 46 -15.59 4.90 -17.37
N TYR A 47 -14.62 4.03 -17.11
CA TYR A 47 -14.58 2.66 -17.62
C TYR A 47 -14.49 1.64 -16.46
N ALA A 48 -15.27 1.89 -15.41
CA ALA A 48 -15.43 0.94 -14.32
C ALA A 48 -16.09 -0.36 -14.79
N ILE A 49 -15.67 -1.48 -14.21
CA ILE A 49 -16.18 -2.84 -14.51
C ILE A 49 -17.70 -2.98 -14.27
N CYS A 50 -18.25 -2.10 -13.44
CA CYS A 50 -19.65 -2.01 -13.03
C CYS A 50 -19.85 -0.62 -12.39
N ARG A 51 -21.11 -0.18 -12.26
CA ARG A 51 -21.45 1.13 -11.70
C ARG A 51 -22.66 1.05 -10.76
N PRO A 52 -22.49 0.52 -9.54
CA PRO A 52 -23.57 0.50 -8.58
C PRO A 52 -23.99 1.92 -8.23
N LYS A 53 -25.29 2.16 -8.14
CA LYS A 53 -25.89 3.41 -7.70
C LYS A 53 -25.91 3.47 -6.18
N ILE A 54 -25.38 4.56 -5.64
CA ILE A 54 -25.26 4.77 -4.20
C ILE A 54 -26.19 5.92 -3.83
N TYR A 55 -27.11 5.67 -2.91
CA TYR A 55 -27.89 6.71 -2.26
C TYR A 55 -27.24 7.09 -0.93
N ILE A 56 -27.03 8.39 -0.70
CA ILE A 56 -26.43 8.90 0.54
C ILE A 56 -27.55 9.28 1.51
N TYR A 57 -27.57 8.64 2.67
CA TYR A 57 -28.55 8.95 3.71
C TYR A 57 -28.26 10.33 4.34
N LYS A 58 -29.31 11.14 4.52
CA LYS A 58 -29.23 12.43 5.21
C LYS A 58 -29.28 12.18 6.72
N ILE A 59 -28.12 12.23 7.37
CA ILE A 59 -28.01 12.10 8.83
C ILE A 59 -28.41 13.43 9.49
N PRO A 60 -29.29 13.40 10.52
CA PRO A 60 -29.61 14.57 11.32
C PRO A 60 -28.35 15.21 11.94
N PRO A 61 -28.18 16.55 11.87
CA PRO A 61 -26.99 17.22 12.40
C PRO A 61 -26.71 16.94 13.88
N GLU A 62 -27.72 16.59 14.67
CA GLU A 62 -27.66 16.35 16.12
C GLU A 62 -26.87 15.09 16.49
N ILE A 63 -26.83 14.11 15.59
CA ILE A 63 -26.08 12.86 15.81
C ILE A 63 -24.77 12.81 15.00
N GLN A 64 -24.44 13.91 14.33
CA GLN A 64 -23.21 14.05 13.56
C GLN A 64 -22.13 14.76 14.39
N ILE A 65 -20.86 14.46 14.11
CA ILE A 65 -19.76 15.22 14.70
C ILE A 65 -19.77 16.67 14.22
N ASP A 66 -19.43 17.59 15.14
CA ASP A 66 -19.36 19.02 14.85
C ASP A 66 -18.16 19.38 13.94
N GLU A 67 -18.13 20.61 13.41
CA GLU A 67 -17.05 21.06 12.52
C GLU A 67 -15.67 21.03 13.19
N PHE A 68 -15.58 21.32 14.49
CA PHE A 68 -14.32 21.27 15.21
C PHE A 68 -13.79 19.84 15.33
N GLN A 69 -14.68 18.88 15.60
CA GLN A 69 -14.38 17.45 15.60
C GLN A 69 -13.94 16.97 14.21
N LYS A 70 -14.56 17.46 13.13
CA LYS A 70 -14.11 17.18 11.75
C LYS A 70 -12.71 17.71 11.49
N GLN A 71 -12.44 18.97 11.85
CA GLN A 71 -11.11 19.58 11.68
C GLN A 71 -10.02 18.80 12.41
N ARG A 72 -10.31 18.30 13.62
CA ARG A 72 -9.41 17.39 14.33
C ARG A 72 -9.23 16.06 13.62
N CYS A 73 -10.31 15.46 13.11
CA CYS A 73 -10.25 14.16 12.45
C CYS A 73 -9.40 14.18 11.17
N ILE A 74 -9.31 15.32 10.47
CA ILE A 74 -8.45 15.48 9.27
C ILE A 74 -7.01 15.04 9.54
N PHE A 75 -6.51 15.26 10.76
CA PHE A 75 -5.14 14.92 11.14
C PHE A 75 -4.97 13.48 11.66
N SER A 76 -6.02 12.67 11.61
CA SER A 76 -6.03 11.29 12.10
C SER A 76 -6.00 10.27 10.95
N LYS A 77 -5.65 9.02 11.27
CA LYS A 77 -5.78 7.89 10.33
C LYS A 77 -7.22 7.65 9.85
N TYR A 78 -8.19 8.10 10.64
CA TYR A 78 -9.63 7.95 10.40
C TYR A 78 -10.21 9.00 9.44
N ASN A 79 -9.42 9.97 8.98
CA ASN A 79 -9.83 10.96 7.97
C ASN A 79 -10.38 10.32 6.68
N VAL A 80 -10.11 9.03 6.44
CA VAL A 80 -10.71 8.27 5.34
C VAL A 80 -12.24 8.36 5.33
N GLU A 81 -12.91 8.41 6.48
CA GLU A 81 -14.38 8.54 6.54
C GLU A 81 -14.84 9.88 5.94
N LEU A 82 -14.14 10.97 6.28
CA LEU A 82 -14.40 12.31 5.75
C LEU A 82 -14.03 12.42 4.26
N ILE A 83 -12.90 11.84 3.85
CA ILE A 83 -12.46 11.82 2.45
C ILE A 83 -13.51 11.11 1.59
N LEU A 84 -13.94 9.91 2.00
CA LEU A 84 -14.97 9.14 1.29
C LEU A 84 -16.28 9.91 1.20
N TYR A 85 -16.76 10.45 2.33
CA TYR A 85 -17.98 11.25 2.34
C TYR A 85 -17.89 12.48 1.42
N ASN A 86 -16.79 13.23 1.48
CA ASN A 86 -16.62 14.43 0.65
C ASN A 86 -16.56 14.07 -0.83
N GLN A 87 -15.87 12.98 -1.18
CA GLN A 87 -15.84 12.49 -2.56
C GLN A 87 -17.22 12.03 -3.04
N LEU A 88 -18.04 11.41 -2.20
CA LEU A 88 -19.37 10.96 -2.57
C LEU A 88 -20.42 12.09 -2.55
N SER A 89 -20.32 13.08 -1.67
CA SER A 89 -21.36 14.11 -1.50
C SER A 89 -21.13 15.39 -2.30
N THR A 90 -19.90 15.66 -2.76
CA THR A 90 -19.61 16.87 -3.53
C THR A 90 -20.11 16.73 -4.98
N VAL A 91 -21.13 17.49 -5.36
CA VAL A 91 -21.78 17.45 -6.69
C VAL A 91 -20.81 17.50 -7.88
N ASN A 92 -19.70 18.23 -7.74
CA ASN A 92 -18.70 18.37 -8.80
C ASN A 92 -17.70 17.22 -8.90
N SER A 93 -17.65 16.31 -7.92
CA SER A 93 -16.70 15.20 -7.93
C SER A 93 -17.06 14.16 -9.00
N SER A 94 -16.04 13.46 -9.50
CA SER A 94 -16.25 12.35 -10.45
C SER A 94 -17.07 11.22 -9.82
N LEU A 95 -16.88 10.97 -8.52
CA LEU A 95 -17.60 9.91 -7.80
C LEU A 95 -19.08 10.24 -7.65
N TYR A 96 -19.43 11.49 -7.34
CA TYR A 96 -20.81 11.96 -7.30
C TYR A 96 -21.50 11.71 -8.64
N LYS A 97 -20.91 12.26 -9.72
CA LYS A 97 -21.48 12.23 -11.07
C LYS A 97 -21.66 10.81 -11.61
N LEU A 98 -20.78 9.89 -11.23
CA LEU A 98 -20.78 8.53 -11.79
C LEU A 98 -21.62 7.54 -10.96
N TYR A 99 -21.59 7.64 -9.64
CA TYR A 99 -22.12 6.60 -8.75
C TYR A 99 -23.33 7.05 -7.93
N ILE A 100 -23.56 8.35 -7.72
CA ILE A 100 -24.65 8.78 -6.82
C ILE A 100 -25.98 8.86 -7.55
N THR A 101 -27.05 8.50 -6.83
CA THR A 101 -28.44 8.78 -7.20
C THR A 101 -29.13 9.57 -6.10
N GLU A 102 -30.01 10.50 -6.48
CA GLU A 102 -30.88 11.26 -5.56
C GLU A 102 -32.17 10.51 -5.22
N LYS A 103 -32.43 9.39 -5.90
CA LYS A 103 -33.62 8.58 -5.76
C LYS A 103 -33.29 7.27 -5.04
N PRO A 104 -33.80 7.06 -3.82
CA PRO A 104 -33.49 5.85 -3.06
C PRO A 104 -33.97 4.57 -3.75
N GLU A 105 -35.01 4.64 -4.58
CA GLU A 105 -35.54 3.51 -5.35
C GLU A 105 -34.62 3.04 -6.49
N GLU A 106 -33.70 3.90 -6.96
CA GLU A 106 -32.72 3.57 -8.00
C GLU A 106 -31.39 3.06 -7.41
N ALA A 107 -31.28 2.97 -6.08
CA ALA A 107 -30.03 2.68 -5.39
C ALA A 107 -29.75 1.17 -5.27
N ASP A 108 -28.54 0.76 -5.64
CA ASP A 108 -27.99 -0.57 -5.35
C ASP A 108 -27.41 -0.64 -3.93
N LEU A 109 -26.91 0.49 -3.42
CA LEU A 109 -26.27 0.63 -2.11
C LEU A 109 -26.77 1.87 -1.37
N PHE A 110 -26.87 1.74 -0.06
CA PHE A 110 -27.14 2.87 0.84
C PHE A 110 -25.87 3.20 1.62
N TYR A 111 -25.37 4.42 1.46
CA TYR A 111 -24.26 4.93 2.25
C TYR A 111 -24.80 5.77 3.42
N ILE A 112 -24.49 5.33 4.64
CA ILE A 112 -24.82 6.03 5.88
C ILE A 112 -23.53 6.70 6.35
N PRO A 113 -23.38 8.04 6.23
CA PRO A 113 -22.15 8.75 6.56
C PRO A 113 -21.99 8.94 8.08
N PHE A 114 -21.83 7.83 8.80
CA PHE A 114 -21.57 7.80 10.22
C PHE A 114 -20.05 7.90 10.48
N PHE A 115 -19.60 9.03 11.04
CA PHE A 115 -18.19 9.29 11.31
C PHE A 115 -17.75 8.72 12.67
N GLY A 116 -18.00 7.43 12.88
CA GLY A 116 -17.77 6.74 14.16
C GLY A 116 -16.31 6.76 14.59
N SER A 117 -15.39 6.55 13.66
CA SER A 117 -13.96 6.54 13.97
C SER A 117 -13.44 7.95 14.30
N CYS A 118 -13.90 8.97 13.57
CA CYS A 118 -13.64 10.36 13.93
C CYS A 118 -14.23 10.75 15.30
N TYR A 119 -15.43 10.27 15.63
CA TYR A 119 -16.03 10.49 16.94
C TYR A 119 -15.17 9.88 18.07
N LEU A 120 -14.78 8.61 17.91
CA LEU A 120 -13.92 7.90 18.88
C LEU A 120 -12.58 8.60 19.05
N PHE A 121 -11.95 9.04 17.96
CA PHE A 121 -10.70 9.80 18.02
C PHE A 121 -10.84 11.08 18.85
N ASN A 122 -11.96 11.81 18.69
CA ASN A 122 -12.24 12.98 19.50
C ASN A 122 -12.47 12.64 20.98
N CYS A 123 -13.11 11.51 21.29
CA CYS A 123 -13.26 11.02 22.66
C CYS A 123 -11.88 10.76 23.29
N TRP A 124 -11.00 10.06 22.58
CA TRP A 124 -9.66 9.74 23.07
C TRP A 124 -8.82 10.99 23.35
N ILE A 125 -8.85 11.98 22.45
CA ILE A 125 -8.15 13.26 22.67
C ILE A 125 -8.68 13.97 23.92
N LYS A 126 -10.01 14.05 24.10
CA LYS A 126 -10.61 14.72 25.27
C LYS A 126 -10.22 14.06 26.59
N ASN A 127 -9.94 12.76 26.56
CA ASN A 127 -9.56 11.96 27.72
C ASN A 127 -8.05 11.73 27.83
N ASN A 128 -7.23 12.52 27.13
CA ASN A 128 -5.76 12.40 27.14
C ASN A 128 -5.25 10.97 26.87
N TRP A 129 -5.93 10.24 26.00
CA TRP A 129 -5.60 8.84 25.66
C TRP A 129 -5.56 7.91 26.89
N ASN A 130 -6.30 8.23 27.95
CA ASN A 130 -6.38 7.39 29.13
C ASN A 130 -7.25 6.16 28.85
N GLU A 131 -6.64 4.99 28.75
CA GLU A 131 -7.32 3.71 28.47
C GLU A 131 -8.40 3.33 29.51
N LYS A 132 -8.34 3.90 30.73
CA LYS A 132 -9.38 3.72 31.75
C LYS A 132 -10.66 4.49 31.42
N GLU A 133 -10.54 5.56 30.65
CA GLU A 133 -11.66 6.31 30.10
C GLU A 133 -12.23 5.53 28.91
N LYS A 134 -13.42 4.96 29.13
CA LYS A 134 -14.04 3.94 28.28
C LYS A 134 -14.62 4.52 26.98
N CYS A 135 -13.79 5.15 26.15
CA CYS A 135 -14.18 5.59 24.80
C CYS A 135 -14.56 4.40 23.90
N GLN A 136 -14.01 3.21 24.16
CA GLN A 136 -14.20 2.00 23.35
C GLN A 136 -14.46 0.81 24.28
N ARG A 137 -15.73 0.51 24.60
CA ARG A 137 -16.10 -0.75 25.28
C ARG A 137 -16.43 -1.80 24.22
N ASN A 138 -15.58 -2.83 24.09
CA ASN A 138 -15.88 -4.10 23.39
C ASN A 138 -16.20 -4.03 21.88
N ILE A 139 -15.87 -2.96 21.17
CA ILE A 139 -16.17 -2.82 19.72
C ILE A 139 -15.21 -3.67 18.87
N ASP A 140 -13.97 -3.90 19.33
CA ASP A 140 -12.90 -4.48 18.49
C ASP A 140 -12.87 -6.01 18.45
N GLN A 141 -13.70 -6.68 19.25
CA GLN A 141 -13.55 -8.12 19.48
C GLN A 141 -14.15 -9.02 18.38
N LYS A 142 -14.81 -8.47 17.36
CA LYS A 142 -15.58 -9.28 16.39
C LYS A 142 -15.58 -8.72 14.97
N PHE A 143 -14.42 -8.55 14.34
CA PHE A 143 -14.38 -8.46 12.88
C PHE A 143 -14.70 -9.84 12.28
N ARG A 144 -15.91 -9.99 11.73
CA ARG A 144 -16.30 -11.18 10.95
C ARG A 144 -16.22 -10.84 9.47
N ARG A 145 -15.52 -11.68 8.70
CA ARG A 145 -15.26 -11.55 7.26
C ARG A 145 -16.51 -11.32 6.39
N TYR A 146 -17.69 -11.74 6.85
CA TYR A 146 -18.88 -11.72 6.01
C TYR A 146 -19.30 -10.27 5.71
N ASN A 147 -19.23 -9.87 4.43
CA ASN A 147 -19.69 -8.59 3.88
C ASN A 147 -18.94 -7.31 4.33
N THR A 148 -17.67 -7.40 4.71
CA THR A 148 -16.86 -6.21 5.08
C THR A 148 -15.85 -5.86 4.00
N ILE A 149 -15.77 -4.58 3.62
CA ILE A 149 -14.71 -4.03 2.76
C ILE A 149 -13.75 -3.24 3.65
N ILE A 150 -12.47 -3.58 3.61
CA ILE A 150 -11.43 -2.85 4.33
C ILE A 150 -10.96 -1.69 3.44
N ILE A 151 -11.28 -0.47 3.85
CA ILE A 151 -10.84 0.74 3.15
C ILE A 151 -9.51 1.22 3.77
N PRO A 152 -8.48 1.52 2.95
CA PRO A 152 -7.21 2.06 3.40
C PRO A 152 -7.35 3.30 4.31
N SER A 153 -6.67 3.30 5.45
CA SER A 153 -6.56 4.49 6.31
C SER A 153 -5.88 5.66 5.60
N SER A 154 -6.20 6.88 6.02
CA SER A 154 -5.52 8.10 5.57
C SER A 154 -4.12 8.16 6.17
N THR A 155 -3.09 8.25 5.33
CA THR A 155 -1.69 8.33 5.78
C THR A 155 -1.29 9.79 6.01
N PRO A 156 -0.54 10.12 7.08
CA PRO A 156 -0.05 11.48 7.27
C PRO A 156 0.80 11.98 6.10
N ILE A 157 1.76 11.18 5.62
CA ILE A 157 2.67 11.59 4.55
C ILE A 157 1.91 11.95 3.26
N LEU A 158 0.95 11.13 2.84
CA LEU A 158 0.33 11.28 1.52
C LEU A 158 -0.92 12.15 1.56
N ASN A 159 -1.77 12.02 2.58
CA ASN A 159 -3.08 12.68 2.60
C ASN A 159 -3.02 14.04 3.32
N ILE A 160 -2.28 14.13 4.41
CA ILE A 160 -2.17 15.36 5.20
C ILE A 160 -1.08 16.26 4.59
N PHE A 161 0.11 15.70 4.37
CA PHE A 161 1.26 16.48 3.93
C PHE A 161 1.43 16.53 2.41
N ARG A 162 0.67 15.72 1.66
CA ARG A 162 0.69 15.65 0.19
C ARG A 162 2.11 15.50 -0.37
N LEU A 163 2.95 14.78 0.35
CA LEU A 163 4.31 14.50 -0.06
C LEU A 163 4.28 13.60 -1.30
N ASN A 164 5.15 13.90 -2.26
CA ASN A 164 5.27 13.12 -3.48
C ASN A 164 6.44 12.12 -3.35
N PRO A 165 6.19 10.80 -3.23
CA PRO A 165 7.26 9.81 -3.07
C PRO A 165 8.30 9.83 -4.21
N HIS A 166 7.92 10.26 -5.42
CA HIS A 166 8.85 10.38 -6.56
C HIS A 166 9.98 11.41 -6.35
N GLN A 167 9.87 12.27 -5.34
CA GLN A 167 10.97 13.15 -4.93
C GLN A 167 12.09 12.39 -4.19
N PHE A 168 11.76 11.21 -3.64
CA PHE A 168 12.65 10.42 -2.80
C PHE A 168 13.09 9.11 -3.46
N VAL A 169 12.34 8.62 -4.46
CA VAL A 169 12.66 7.36 -5.15
C VAL A 169 12.75 7.55 -6.67
N ASP A 170 13.51 6.69 -7.34
CA ASP A 170 13.58 6.69 -8.81
C ASP A 170 12.36 6.02 -9.46
N LYS A 171 12.36 5.91 -10.79
CA LYS A 171 11.28 5.27 -11.56
C LYS A 171 11.01 3.81 -11.15
N THR A 172 12.01 3.13 -10.59
CA THR A 172 11.90 1.74 -10.12
C THR A 172 11.51 1.64 -8.66
N GLY A 173 11.36 2.76 -7.96
CA GLY A 173 11.10 2.83 -6.52
C GLY A 173 12.35 2.58 -5.68
N SER A 174 13.57 2.84 -6.17
CA SER A 174 14.82 2.60 -5.43
C SER A 174 16.01 3.44 -5.94
N PRO A 175 16.20 4.68 -5.44
CA PRO A 175 17.08 5.67 -6.07
C PRO A 175 18.59 5.34 -6.06
N ARG A 176 19.09 4.55 -5.09
CA ARG A 176 20.53 4.21 -4.92
C ARG A 176 20.78 2.86 -4.22
N GLY A 177 19.79 1.95 -4.23
CA GLY A 177 19.80 0.74 -3.41
C GLY A 177 19.41 1.01 -1.95
N ARG A 178 18.81 0.01 -1.30
CA ARG A 178 18.28 0.11 0.06
C ARG A 178 19.29 -0.45 1.06
N ASN A 179 19.74 0.39 1.99
CA ASN A 179 20.80 0.08 2.96
C ASN A 179 20.34 0.01 4.42
N ILE A 180 19.06 0.23 4.70
CA ILE A 180 18.46 -0.02 6.01
C ILE A 180 17.73 -1.37 5.93
N LYS A 181 18.02 -2.31 6.85
CA LYS A 181 17.40 -3.64 6.86
C LYS A 181 15.90 -3.51 7.13
N GLY A 182 15.52 -2.84 8.23
CA GLY A 182 14.11 -2.63 8.50
C GLY A 182 13.77 -1.39 9.31
N ILE A 183 12.50 -0.96 9.22
CA ILE A 183 12.00 0.25 9.88
C ILE A 183 10.65 0.01 10.57
N PHE A 184 10.45 0.72 11.69
CA PHE A 184 9.16 0.82 12.36
C PHE A 184 9.01 2.18 13.05
N ARG A 185 7.79 2.73 13.05
CA ARG A 185 7.39 3.97 13.74
C ARG A 185 6.13 3.73 14.53
N GLY A 186 5.87 4.36 15.66
CA GLY A 186 4.67 4.09 16.46
C GLY A 186 4.86 4.35 17.95
N SER A 187 3.80 4.62 18.70
CA SER A 187 3.93 4.85 20.14
C SER A 187 4.12 3.53 20.90
N TYR A 188 5.09 3.48 21.82
CA TYR A 188 5.39 2.30 22.65
C TYR A 188 5.52 2.61 24.14
N ALA A 189 5.49 3.90 24.51
CA ALA A 189 5.84 4.44 25.82
C ALA A 189 5.21 3.73 27.04
N ASN A 190 4.12 2.96 26.89
CA ASN A 190 3.47 2.24 27.98
C ASN A 190 3.10 0.77 27.67
N THR A 191 3.68 0.14 26.64
CA THR A 191 3.28 -1.22 26.25
C THR A 191 4.05 -2.32 27.00
N ASN A 192 3.35 -3.35 27.47
CA ASN A 192 3.86 -4.58 28.08
C ASN A 192 3.55 -5.82 27.22
N VAL A 193 4.30 -6.90 27.41
CA VAL A 193 4.10 -8.19 26.70
C VAL A 193 2.72 -8.79 26.99
N THR A 194 2.13 -8.50 28.14
CA THR A 194 0.81 -8.98 28.56
C THR A 194 -0.35 -8.10 28.07
N ASP A 195 -0.07 -7.00 27.38
CA ASP A 195 -1.13 -6.08 26.97
C ASP A 195 -1.97 -6.69 25.85
N ILE A 196 -3.29 -6.62 26.01
CA ILE A 196 -4.27 -6.93 24.97
C ILE A 196 -4.08 -5.98 23.77
N TYR A 197 -3.60 -4.75 24.01
CA TYR A 197 -3.29 -3.82 22.93
C TYR A 197 -2.10 -4.31 22.10
N SER A 198 -2.37 -4.63 20.83
CA SER A 198 -1.41 -5.24 19.90
C SER A 198 -0.88 -6.62 20.36
N ASP A 199 -1.54 -7.27 21.32
CA ASP A 199 -1.13 -8.55 21.93
C ASP A 199 0.37 -8.61 22.27
N GLY A 200 0.92 -7.53 22.84
CA GLY A 200 2.33 -7.43 23.22
C GLY A 200 3.35 -7.33 22.08
N ILE A 201 2.98 -7.45 20.80
CA ILE A 201 3.96 -7.51 19.69
C ILE A 201 4.74 -6.20 19.52
N LYS A 202 4.12 -5.06 19.80
CA LYS A 202 4.77 -3.75 19.72
C LYS A 202 5.90 -3.61 20.75
N HIS A 203 5.68 -4.13 21.96
CA HIS A 203 6.72 -4.21 22.99
C HIS A 203 7.90 -5.06 22.50
N VAL A 204 7.61 -6.23 21.92
CA VAL A 204 8.65 -7.14 21.40
C VAL A 204 9.41 -6.54 20.23
N ILE A 205 8.73 -5.85 19.29
CA ILE A 205 9.40 -5.14 18.19
C ILE A 205 10.34 -4.06 18.74
N PHE A 206 9.84 -3.22 19.67
CA PHE A 206 10.62 -2.12 20.19
C PHE A 206 11.83 -2.61 20.98
N ASN A 207 11.62 -3.44 22.01
CA ASN A 207 12.72 -3.91 22.86
C ASN A 207 13.62 -4.94 22.19
N GLY A 208 13.11 -5.68 21.21
CA GLY A 208 13.86 -6.70 20.50
C GLY A 208 14.72 -6.17 19.35
N LEU A 209 14.33 -5.07 18.70
CA LEU A 209 15.01 -4.57 17.50
C LEU A 209 15.62 -3.17 17.64
N LYS A 210 15.19 -2.36 18.62
CA LYS A 210 15.76 -1.02 18.80
C LYS A 210 17.24 -1.10 19.16
N GLY A 211 18.04 -0.29 18.47
CA GLY A 211 19.50 -0.24 18.65
C GLY A 211 20.28 -1.35 17.92
N LEU A 212 19.61 -2.33 17.31
CA LEU A 212 20.28 -3.36 16.54
C LEU A 212 20.76 -2.85 15.16
N PRO A 213 21.93 -3.31 14.66
CA PRO A 213 22.43 -2.91 13.35
C PRO A 213 21.44 -3.15 12.22
N GLY A 214 21.24 -2.14 11.38
CA GLY A 214 20.33 -2.20 10.22
C GLY A 214 18.86 -1.97 10.54
N TRP A 215 18.46 -1.93 11.82
CA TRP A 215 17.09 -1.64 12.24
C TRP A 215 16.94 -0.18 12.66
N ASN A 216 15.85 0.44 12.22
CA ASN A 216 15.52 1.81 12.57
C ASN A 216 14.14 1.86 13.23
N ILE A 217 14.12 1.76 14.56
CA ILE A 217 12.91 1.63 15.38
C ILE A 217 12.80 2.84 16.28
N GLU A 218 11.82 3.70 16.02
CA GLU A 218 11.60 4.91 16.81
C GLU A 218 10.11 5.17 17.02
N GLU A 219 9.76 6.04 17.96
CA GLU A 219 8.35 6.39 18.19
C GLU A 219 7.80 7.30 17.09
N SER A 220 8.58 8.33 16.77
CA SER A 220 8.26 9.34 15.78
C SER A 220 9.51 9.78 15.04
N SER A 221 9.32 10.37 13.87
CA SER A 221 10.37 11.09 13.14
C SER A 221 9.78 12.33 12.50
N ASP A 222 10.64 13.28 12.14
CA ASP A 222 10.23 14.30 11.19
C ASP A 222 9.76 13.65 9.88
N ARG A 223 8.86 14.33 9.18
CA ARG A 223 8.18 13.83 7.97
C ARG A 223 9.16 13.61 6.82
N GLU A 224 10.08 14.55 6.62
CA GLU A 224 11.05 14.49 5.55
C GLU A 224 12.15 13.49 5.87
N GLU A 225 12.58 13.45 7.14
CA GLU A 225 13.48 12.41 7.65
C GLU A 225 12.88 11.00 7.43
N TYR A 226 11.63 10.79 7.85
CA TYR A 226 10.95 9.51 7.69
C TYR A 226 10.84 9.11 6.22
N SER A 227 10.52 10.04 5.33
CA SER A 227 10.46 9.80 3.88
C SER A 227 11.81 9.40 3.28
N ARG A 228 12.91 10.04 3.72
CA ARG A 228 14.28 9.65 3.32
C ARG A 228 14.65 8.26 3.84
N LEU A 229 14.22 7.91 5.06
CA LEU A 229 14.43 6.58 5.63
C LEU A 229 13.64 5.50 4.87
N LEU A 230 12.37 5.76 4.54
CA LEU A 230 11.55 4.87 3.74
C LEU A 230 12.17 4.57 2.36
N ALA A 231 12.69 5.60 1.69
CA ALA A 231 13.37 5.44 0.39
C ALA A 231 14.62 4.54 0.44
N ARG A 232 15.21 4.36 1.63
CA ARG A 232 16.44 3.59 1.87
C ARG A 232 16.21 2.25 2.55
N THR A 233 14.98 1.92 2.96
CA THR A 233 14.69 0.74 3.79
C THR A 233 14.26 -0.48 2.98
N LYS A 234 14.82 -1.66 3.22
CA LYS A 234 14.39 -2.91 2.57
C LYS A 234 13.01 -3.35 3.08
N TYR A 235 12.87 -3.49 4.39
CA TYR A 235 11.67 -4.07 5.00
C TYR A 235 10.94 -3.13 5.97
N GLY A 236 9.61 -3.10 5.93
CA GLY A 236 8.79 -2.27 6.81
C GLY A 236 7.97 -3.14 7.75
N LEU A 237 8.13 -2.97 9.07
CA LEU A 237 7.36 -3.78 10.03
C LEU A 237 5.94 -3.25 10.13
N THR A 238 4.97 -4.12 9.89
CA THR A 238 3.58 -3.86 10.24
C THR A 238 3.11 -4.97 11.16
N SER A 239 2.77 -4.59 12.38
CA SER A 239 2.09 -5.47 13.30
C SER A 239 0.59 -5.37 13.09
N SER A 240 -0.03 -6.53 13.21
CA SER A 240 -1.42 -6.74 13.52
C SER A 240 -1.92 -5.82 14.65
N GLU A 241 -2.72 -4.80 14.30
CA GLU A 241 -3.87 -4.43 15.13
C GLU A 241 -5.06 -5.32 14.71
N TRP A 242 -6.25 -5.17 15.30
CA TRP A 242 -7.44 -5.98 14.95
C TRP A 242 -7.85 -5.92 13.46
N THR A 243 -7.33 -4.94 12.73
CA THR A 243 -7.40 -4.81 11.27
C THR A 243 -6.04 -4.40 10.70
N LEU A 244 -5.79 -4.68 9.42
CA LEU A 244 -4.63 -4.17 8.66
C LEU A 244 -4.79 -2.67 8.30
N ASP A 245 -5.52 -1.89 9.11
CA ASP A 245 -5.76 -0.45 8.94
C ASP A 245 -4.54 0.41 9.33
N THR A 246 -3.37 -0.20 9.48
CA THR A 246 -2.15 0.54 9.78
C THR A 246 -1.81 1.44 8.59
N THR A 247 -1.64 2.73 8.84
CA THR A 247 -1.24 3.70 7.80
C THR A 247 0.09 3.32 7.14
N ARG A 248 0.93 2.57 7.87
CA ARG A 248 2.28 2.18 7.48
C ARG A 248 2.32 1.31 6.26
N ILE A 249 1.37 0.37 6.09
CA ILE A 249 1.39 -0.51 4.92
C ILE A 249 1.27 0.33 3.65
N TRP A 250 0.40 1.34 3.65
CA TRP A 250 0.22 2.26 2.52
C TRP A 250 1.43 3.17 2.29
N GLU A 251 2.09 3.61 3.37
CA GLU A 251 3.36 4.33 3.30
C GLU A 251 4.46 3.44 2.68
N TYR A 252 4.58 2.19 3.11
CA TYR A 252 5.55 1.22 2.56
C TYR A 252 5.30 0.95 1.08
N LEU A 253 4.04 0.73 0.70
CA LEU A 253 3.63 0.59 -0.70
C LEU A 253 4.03 1.83 -1.52
N SER A 254 3.79 3.03 -1.00
CA SER A 254 4.11 4.28 -1.68
C SER A 254 5.60 4.55 -1.84
N PHE A 255 6.46 3.86 -1.09
CA PHE A 255 7.90 3.96 -1.22
C PHE A 255 8.55 2.71 -1.80
N GLY A 256 7.83 1.61 -2.05
CA GLY A 256 8.42 0.35 -2.52
C GLY A 256 9.18 -0.43 -1.43
N VAL A 257 8.80 -0.25 -0.16
CA VAL A 257 9.35 -0.97 1.00
C VAL A 257 8.60 -2.29 1.19
N VAL A 258 9.28 -3.43 1.27
CA VAL A 258 8.62 -4.75 1.42
C VAL A 258 8.00 -4.88 2.82
N PRO A 259 6.66 -4.99 2.96
CA PRO A 259 6.04 -5.13 4.28
C PRO A 259 6.36 -6.49 4.91
N ILE A 260 6.79 -6.47 6.17
CA ILE A 260 6.80 -7.63 7.06
C ILE A 260 5.50 -7.56 7.85
N VAL A 261 4.57 -8.46 7.56
CA VAL A 261 3.28 -8.52 8.24
C VAL A 261 3.36 -9.55 9.36
N ILE A 262 3.24 -9.06 10.60
CA ILE A 262 3.30 -9.87 11.81
C ILE A 262 1.87 -10.12 12.29
N ASP A 263 1.31 -11.28 11.94
CA ASP A 263 -0.08 -11.65 12.25
C ASP A 263 -0.33 -13.17 12.19
N ASP A 264 -1.47 -13.61 12.73
CA ASP A 264 -1.91 -15.01 12.72
C ASP A 264 -3.20 -15.22 11.86
N GLY A 265 -3.42 -14.39 10.83
CA GLY A 265 -4.52 -14.51 9.88
C GLY A 265 -5.35 -13.25 9.67
N ILE A 266 -4.73 -12.06 9.59
CA ILE A 266 -5.50 -10.83 9.29
C ILE A 266 -5.97 -10.82 7.83
N ILE A 267 -7.23 -10.39 7.65
CA ILE A 267 -7.82 -10.09 6.36
C ILE A 267 -7.11 -8.87 5.75
N LYS A 268 -6.55 -9.03 4.55
CA LYS A 268 -5.82 -7.94 3.91
C LYS A 268 -6.77 -7.05 3.10
N PRO A 269 -6.51 -5.74 3.02
CA PRO A 269 -7.29 -4.85 2.18
C PRO A 269 -7.31 -5.32 0.72
N PHE A 270 -8.51 -5.50 0.16
CA PHE A 270 -8.72 -5.95 -1.21
C PHE A 270 -8.00 -7.25 -1.58
N GLU A 271 -7.93 -8.21 -0.65
CA GLU A 271 -7.26 -9.51 -0.87
C GLU A 271 -7.81 -10.34 -2.04
N ASP A 272 -9.04 -10.06 -2.50
CA ASP A 272 -9.62 -10.67 -3.71
C ASP A 272 -9.07 -10.08 -5.01
N ASP A 273 -8.43 -8.90 -4.97
CA ASP A 273 -7.89 -8.18 -6.13
C ASP A 273 -6.37 -8.02 -6.08
N VAL A 274 -5.76 -8.25 -4.91
CA VAL A 274 -4.34 -8.01 -4.64
C VAL A 274 -3.72 -9.27 -4.06
N ASP A 275 -2.81 -9.90 -4.80
CA ASP A 275 -1.99 -10.98 -4.26
C ASP A 275 -0.94 -10.41 -3.29
N TRP A 276 -1.33 -10.34 -2.02
CA TRP A 276 -0.45 -9.88 -0.96
C TRP A 276 0.76 -10.80 -0.73
N ASP A 277 0.63 -12.11 -0.96
CA ASP A 277 1.71 -13.07 -0.66
C ASP A 277 2.88 -12.89 -1.65
N SER A 278 2.61 -12.40 -2.86
CA SER A 278 3.64 -11.94 -3.82
C SER A 278 4.43 -10.71 -3.36
N MET A 279 3.98 -9.98 -2.34
CA MET A 279 4.52 -8.67 -1.95
C MET A 279 5.08 -8.60 -0.53
N ILE A 280 4.58 -9.42 0.38
CA ILE A 280 4.89 -9.32 1.81
C ILE A 280 5.79 -10.46 2.27
N VAL A 281 6.39 -10.26 3.44
CA VAL A 281 6.95 -11.33 4.27
C VAL A 281 5.97 -11.57 5.42
N ARG A 282 5.38 -12.77 5.48
CA ARG A 282 4.46 -13.14 6.56
C ARG A 282 5.24 -13.75 7.70
N VAL A 283 5.00 -13.27 8.91
CA VAL A 283 5.65 -13.77 10.12
C VAL A 283 4.57 -13.99 11.16
N ARG A 284 4.40 -15.24 11.62
CA ARG A 284 3.49 -15.51 12.74
C ARG A 284 4.02 -14.81 13.98
N ARG A 285 3.14 -14.37 14.88
CA ARG A 285 3.58 -13.67 16.11
C ARG A 285 4.53 -14.54 16.93
N SER A 286 4.25 -15.84 17.02
CA SER A 286 5.09 -16.83 17.71
C SER A 286 6.48 -17.00 17.11
N GLU A 287 6.67 -16.64 15.83
CA GLU A 287 7.93 -16.81 15.09
C GLU A 287 8.74 -15.52 14.99
N PHE A 288 8.24 -14.39 15.50
CA PHE A 288 8.91 -13.10 15.37
C PHE A 288 10.33 -13.08 15.95
N HIS A 289 10.62 -13.90 16.96
CA HIS A 289 11.97 -14.08 17.51
C HIS A 289 13.00 -14.59 16.47
N ARG A 290 12.53 -15.24 15.38
CA ARG A 290 13.35 -15.73 14.26
C ARG A 290 13.40 -14.76 13.09
N ILE A 291 12.96 -13.50 13.26
CA ILE A 291 12.85 -12.54 12.15
C ILE A 291 14.15 -12.39 11.36
N SER A 292 15.31 -12.42 12.02
CA SER A 292 16.60 -12.37 11.32
C SER A 292 16.80 -13.56 10.39
N GLU A 293 16.59 -14.79 10.89
CA GLU A 293 16.69 -16.03 10.10
C GLU A 293 15.70 -16.03 8.92
N ILE A 294 14.45 -15.62 9.17
CA ILE A 294 13.40 -15.56 8.13
C ILE A 294 13.81 -14.60 7.02
N LEU A 295 14.31 -13.41 7.37
CA LEU A 295 14.72 -12.41 6.38
C LEU A 295 16.02 -12.79 5.66
N ASP A 296 16.94 -13.48 6.33
CA ASP A 296 18.21 -13.92 5.76
C ASP A 296 18.02 -15.14 4.82
N ALA A 297 16.95 -15.92 4.99
CA ALA A 297 16.55 -16.99 4.08
C ALA A 297 15.97 -16.48 2.75
N ILE A 298 15.54 -15.21 2.67
CA ILE A 298 15.01 -14.62 1.44
C ILE A 298 16.17 -14.23 0.53
N SER A 299 16.27 -14.87 -0.62
CA SER A 299 17.25 -14.51 -1.65
C SER A 299 17.07 -13.07 -2.16
N GLU A 300 18.14 -12.44 -2.63
CA GLU A 300 18.04 -11.09 -3.21
C GLU A 300 17.09 -11.05 -4.41
N ASP A 301 17.02 -12.11 -5.22
CA ASP A 301 16.09 -12.23 -6.34
C ASP A 301 14.62 -12.24 -5.88
N GLU A 302 14.31 -13.03 -4.85
CA GLU A 302 12.97 -13.06 -4.26
C GLU A 302 12.59 -11.71 -3.66
N TYR A 303 13.51 -11.09 -2.92
CA TYR A 303 13.32 -9.75 -2.38
C TYR A 303 13.05 -8.72 -3.49
N GLN A 304 13.81 -8.74 -4.59
CA GLN A 304 13.61 -7.82 -5.70
C GLN A 304 12.27 -8.04 -6.40
N LYS A 305 11.79 -9.29 -6.51
CA LYS A 305 10.43 -9.59 -7.01
C LYS A 305 9.37 -8.94 -6.12
N LYS A 306 9.41 -9.20 -4.80
CA LYS A 306 8.49 -8.61 -3.82
C LYS A 306 8.53 -7.07 -3.86
N ARG A 307 9.73 -6.48 -3.87
CA ARG A 307 9.92 -5.02 -3.92
C ARG A 307 9.34 -4.37 -5.18
N LYS A 308 9.60 -4.95 -6.36
CA LYS A 308 9.04 -4.46 -7.63
C LYS A 308 7.51 -4.54 -7.62
N ARG A 309 6.97 -5.62 -7.06
CA ARG A 309 5.53 -5.83 -6.91
C ARG A 309 4.90 -4.81 -5.96
N VAL A 310 5.50 -4.56 -4.80
CA VAL A 310 5.08 -3.50 -3.86
C VAL A 310 5.08 -2.13 -4.56
N TRP A 311 6.13 -1.80 -5.29
CA TRP A 311 6.19 -0.53 -6.03
C TRP A 311 5.12 -0.42 -7.11
N LEU A 312 4.84 -1.51 -7.82
CA LEU A 312 3.78 -1.59 -8.83
C LEU A 312 2.42 -1.30 -8.19
N ILE A 313 2.05 -2.06 -7.16
CA ILE A 313 0.77 -1.93 -6.46
C ILE A 313 0.66 -0.57 -5.76
N GLY A 314 1.73 -0.07 -5.12
CA GLY A 314 1.77 1.24 -4.50
C GLY A 314 1.50 2.37 -5.50
N ARG A 315 2.12 2.33 -6.69
CA ARG A 315 1.80 3.29 -7.77
C ARG A 315 0.36 3.20 -8.27
N TYR A 316 -0.29 2.06 -8.09
CA TYR A 316 -1.64 1.82 -8.59
C TYR A 316 -2.71 2.21 -7.58
N MET A 317 -2.49 1.90 -6.31
CA MET A 317 -3.44 2.15 -5.25
C MET A 317 -3.25 3.52 -4.58
N VAL A 318 -2.00 3.99 -4.51
CA VAL A 318 -1.60 5.03 -3.55
C VAL A 318 -0.97 6.26 -4.22
N ILE A 319 -0.15 6.09 -5.26
CA ILE A 319 0.58 7.18 -5.95
C ILE A 319 -0.03 7.46 -7.34
N ASN A 320 0.28 8.58 -8.01
CA ASN A 320 -0.01 8.86 -9.43
C ASN A 320 -1.50 8.87 -9.82
N ASN A 321 -2.36 9.57 -9.09
CA ASN A 321 -3.82 9.47 -9.25
C ASN A 321 -4.34 8.03 -9.04
N GLY A 322 -3.55 7.20 -8.34
CA GLY A 322 -3.96 5.89 -7.85
C GLY A 322 -5.28 6.01 -7.13
N CYS A 323 -6.19 5.09 -7.44
CA CYS A 323 -7.59 5.28 -7.13
C CYS A 323 -8.11 4.01 -6.46
N ALA A 324 -7.90 3.95 -5.15
CA ALA A 324 -8.43 2.90 -4.26
C ALA A 324 -9.93 2.66 -4.47
N TRP A 325 -10.67 3.68 -4.94
CA TRP A 325 -12.06 3.57 -5.34
C TRP A 325 -12.34 2.42 -6.32
N HIS A 326 -11.43 2.11 -7.26
CA HIS A 326 -11.64 0.99 -8.17
C HIS A 326 -11.73 -0.35 -7.42
N PHE A 327 -10.89 -0.55 -6.42
CA PHE A 327 -10.91 -1.75 -5.58
C PHE A 327 -12.16 -1.80 -4.69
N ILE A 328 -12.61 -0.65 -4.21
CA ILE A 328 -13.87 -0.51 -3.46
C ILE A 328 -15.06 -0.89 -4.35
N VAL A 329 -15.16 -0.34 -5.56
CA VAL A 329 -16.25 -0.63 -6.51
C VAL A 329 -16.24 -2.09 -6.96
N ARG A 330 -15.06 -2.68 -7.23
CA ARG A 330 -14.95 -4.11 -7.53
C ARG A 330 -15.49 -4.96 -6.39
N SER A 331 -15.18 -4.60 -5.15
CA SER A 331 -15.71 -5.26 -3.96
C SER A 331 -17.24 -5.13 -3.88
N PHE A 332 -17.79 -3.94 -4.09
CA PHE A 332 -19.25 -3.73 -4.17
C PHE A 332 -19.90 -4.61 -5.23
N CYS A 333 -19.33 -4.67 -6.43
CA CYS A 333 -19.93 -5.43 -7.52
C CYS A 333 -19.84 -6.93 -7.34
N ARG A 334 -18.81 -7.42 -6.66
CA ARG A 334 -18.75 -8.82 -6.21
C ARG A 334 -19.86 -9.09 -5.20
N MET A 335 -20.04 -8.21 -4.21
CA MET A 335 -21.12 -8.33 -3.21
C MET A 335 -22.52 -8.30 -3.85
N LEU A 336 -22.72 -7.44 -4.85
CA LEU A 336 -23.96 -7.29 -5.61
C LEU A 336 -24.13 -8.33 -6.73
N LYS A 337 -23.15 -9.23 -6.93
CA LYS A 337 -23.13 -10.24 -8.00
C LYS A 337 -23.27 -9.64 -9.42
N MET A 338 -22.77 -8.42 -9.62
CA MET A 338 -22.77 -7.75 -10.92
C MET A 338 -21.61 -8.19 -11.82
N VAL A 339 -20.61 -8.88 -11.26
CA VAL A 339 -19.42 -9.38 -11.96
C VAL A 339 -19.09 -10.79 -11.48
N ASN A 340 -18.51 -11.62 -12.36
CA ASN A 340 -18.01 -12.94 -11.97
C ASN A 340 -16.73 -12.81 -11.15
N GLN A 341 -16.58 -13.69 -10.17
CA GLN A 341 -15.58 -13.62 -9.09
C GLN A 341 -14.15 -13.94 -9.52
N GLU A 342 -13.88 -14.17 -10.81
CA GLU A 342 -12.53 -14.52 -11.25
C GLU A 342 -11.55 -13.42 -10.84
N VAL A 343 -10.60 -13.81 -10.01
CA VAL A 343 -9.56 -12.97 -9.42
C VAL A 343 -8.82 -12.33 -10.58
N ILE A 344 -9.15 -11.07 -10.87
CA ILE A 344 -8.34 -10.28 -11.79
C ILE A 344 -7.20 -9.75 -10.95
N ASP A 345 -6.22 -10.60 -10.73
CA ASP A 345 -4.91 -10.15 -10.30
C ASP A 345 -4.46 -9.08 -11.31
N ILE A 346 -3.88 -8.01 -10.81
CA ILE A 346 -3.10 -7.06 -11.60
C ILE A 346 -2.06 -7.79 -12.49
N GLU A 347 -1.70 -9.05 -12.19
CA GLU A 347 -0.91 -9.93 -13.07
C GLU A 347 -1.58 -10.35 -14.39
N GLY A 348 -2.91 -10.51 -14.42
CA GLY A 348 -3.65 -10.75 -15.67
C GLY A 348 -3.53 -9.61 -16.68
N TYR A 349 -3.13 -8.42 -16.21
CA TYR A 349 -2.79 -7.26 -17.04
C TYR A 349 -1.30 -7.19 -17.42
N THR A 350 -0.40 -7.89 -16.73
CA THR A 350 1.05 -7.87 -17.03
C THR A 350 1.53 -8.98 -17.94
N HIS A 351 0.79 -10.08 -18.12
CA HIS A 351 1.17 -11.12 -19.09
C HIS A 351 1.05 -10.68 -20.57
N PHE A 352 0.33 -9.58 -20.84
CA PHE A 352 0.13 -9.03 -22.18
C PHE A 352 0.90 -7.71 -22.43
N SER A 353 1.83 -7.33 -21.55
CA SER A 353 2.70 -6.17 -21.76
C SER A 353 4.17 -6.56 -21.73
N ILE A 354 4.61 -7.25 -22.79
CA ILE A 354 6.01 -7.26 -23.26
C ILE A 354 5.97 -6.96 -24.75
#